data_AF-A0A7K1GGR1-F1
#
_entry.id   AF-A0A7K1GGR1-F1
#
_cell.length_a   1.000
_cell.length_b   1.000
_cell.length_c   1.000
_cell.angle_alpha   90.00
_cell.angle_beta   90.00
_cell.angle_gamma   90.00
#
_symmetry.space_group_name_H-M   'P 1'
#
loop_
_entity.id
_entity.type
_entity.pdbx_description
1 polymer ?
#
loop_
_entity_poly.entity_id
_entity_poly.type
_entity_poly.pdbx_seq_one_letter_code
_entity_poly.pdbx_strand_id
1 'polypeptide(L)' 'TGRASQFDTLRQYKGLCGFPKRIESEHDVWETGHSSTSLSAAMGMAIARDLKKTDDKVLAVIGDGALTGGMALEALNHIG' A
#
# COMPACT_ATOMS: atom_id res chain seq x y z
N THR A 1 0.16 14.35 -3.48
CA THR A 1 -0.98 13.61 -4.05
C THR A 1 -2.23 14.46 -4.27
N GLY A 2 -2.14 15.81 -4.33
CA GLY A 2 -3.25 16.68 -4.78
C GLY A 2 -4.47 16.87 -3.87
N ARG A 3 -4.64 16.10 -2.78
CA ARG A 3 -5.91 16.00 -2.04
C ARG A 3 -6.04 16.90 -0.80
N ALA A 4 -5.13 17.85 -0.59
CA ALA A 4 -5.10 18.67 0.62
C ALA A 4 -6.40 19.50 0.84
N SER A 5 -6.96 20.07 -0.24
CA SER A 5 -8.20 20.87 -0.17
C SER A 5 -9.46 20.04 0.10
N GLN A 6 -9.38 18.71 -0.02
CA GLN A 6 -10.50 17.79 0.21
C GLN A 6 -10.43 17.13 1.59
N PHE A 7 -9.38 17.40 2.38
CA PHE A 7 -9.09 16.69 3.62
C PHE A 7 -10.17 16.88 4.70
N ASP A 8 -10.89 18.00 4.67
CA ASP A 8 -12.02 18.25 5.57
C ASP A 8 -13.19 17.25 5.35
N THR A 9 -13.21 16.53 4.23
CA THR A 9 -14.22 15.50 3.90
C THR A 9 -13.79 14.09 4.32
N LEU A 10 -12.62 13.92 4.94
CA LEU A 10 -12.06 12.63 5.29
C LEU A 10 -13.03 11.79 6.15
N ARG A 11 -13.26 10.54 5.73
CA ARG A 11 -14.16 9.55 6.35
C ARG A 11 -15.65 9.97 6.38
N GLN A 12 -16.03 10.99 5.63
CA GLN A 12 -17.43 11.37 5.47
C GLN A 12 -18.08 10.62 4.30
N TYR A 13 -19.41 10.51 4.31
CA TYR A 13 -20.15 9.95 3.18
C TYR A 13 -19.88 10.75 1.91
N LYS A 14 -19.45 10.07 0.83
CA LYS A 14 -18.98 10.67 -0.44
C LYS A 14 -17.74 11.57 -0.33
N GLY A 15 -17.06 11.58 0.82
CA GLY A 15 -15.75 12.22 1.01
C GLY A 15 -14.59 11.27 0.80
N LEU A 16 -13.38 11.71 1.15
CA LEU A 16 -12.16 10.90 1.03
C LEU A 16 -12.21 9.65 1.93
N CYS A 17 -11.70 8.52 1.43
CA CYS A 17 -11.52 7.31 2.22
C CYS A 17 -10.52 7.56 3.36
N GLY A 18 -10.72 6.89 4.50
CA GLY A 18 -9.80 6.92 5.62
C GLY A 18 -8.47 6.17 5.38
N PHE A 19 -8.36 5.47 4.26
CA PHE A 19 -7.21 4.66 3.84
C PHE A 19 -6.91 4.92 2.37
N PRO A 20 -5.65 4.71 1.91
CA PRO A 20 -5.31 4.69 0.49
C PRO A 20 -6.30 3.88 -0.35
N LYS A 21 -6.81 4.49 -1.42
CA LYS A 21 -7.80 3.88 -2.30
C LYS A 21 -7.51 4.22 -3.76
N ARG A 22 -7.38 3.19 -4.60
CA ARG A 22 -6.88 3.34 -5.98
C ARG A 22 -7.76 4.24 -6.83
N ILE A 23 -9.07 4.17 -6.63
CA ILE A 23 -10.03 5.02 -7.37
C ILE A 23 -9.96 6.50 -6.95
N GLU A 24 -9.36 6.83 -5.80
CA GLU A 24 -9.29 8.21 -5.32
C GLU A 24 -8.02 8.94 -5.77
N SER A 25 -6.96 8.22 -6.16
CA SER A 25 -5.68 8.83 -6.49
C SER A 25 -4.75 7.83 -7.18
N GLU A 26 -4.09 8.26 -8.26
CA GLU A 26 -3.02 7.49 -8.92
C GLU A 26 -1.84 7.17 -7.99
N HIS A 27 -1.65 7.97 -6.94
CA HIS A 27 -0.60 7.76 -5.94
C HIS A 27 -0.96 6.68 -4.90
N ASP A 28 -2.19 6.19 -4.87
CA ASP A 28 -2.64 5.17 -3.92
C ASP A 28 -2.52 3.79 -4.56
N VAL A 29 -1.28 3.34 -4.76
CA VAL A 29 -0.95 2.17 -5.59
C VAL A 29 -1.46 0.82 -5.04
N TRP A 30 -1.83 0.78 -3.76
CA TRP A 30 -2.39 -0.39 -3.09
C TRP A 30 -3.50 0.05 -2.14
N GLU A 31 -4.64 -0.65 -2.19
CA GLU A 31 -5.76 -0.37 -1.29
C GLU A 31 -5.53 -1.07 0.04
N THR A 32 -5.47 -0.29 1.11
CA THR A 32 -5.27 -0.82 2.47
C THR A 32 -6.53 -0.65 3.31
N GLY A 33 -6.52 -1.34 4.45
CA GLY A 33 -7.56 -1.27 5.47
C GLY A 33 -7.24 -2.31 6.54
N HIS A 34 -7.17 -3.58 6.13
CA HIS A 34 -6.56 -4.62 6.95
C HIS A 34 -5.04 -4.45 6.99
N SER A 35 -4.46 -4.70 8.16
CA SER A 35 -3.02 -4.60 8.42
C SER A 35 -2.22 -5.70 7.70
N SER A 36 -0.89 -5.60 7.76
CA SER A 36 0.06 -6.67 7.39
C SER A 36 0.16 -7.01 5.90
N THR A 37 -0.58 -6.33 5.02
CA THR A 37 -0.61 -6.62 3.57
C THR A 37 0.47 -5.91 2.75
N SER A 38 1.12 -4.86 3.29
CA SER A 38 1.99 -3.99 2.50
C SER A 38 3.27 -4.69 1.98
N LEU A 39 3.84 -5.62 2.74
CA LEU A 39 5.05 -6.35 2.33
C LEU A 39 4.76 -7.35 1.21
N SER A 40 3.67 -8.13 1.30
CA SER A 40 3.27 -9.04 0.24
C SER A 40 2.95 -8.30 -1.05
N ALA A 41 2.26 -7.16 -0.95
CA ALA A 41 1.95 -6.31 -2.09
C ALA A 41 3.21 -5.77 -2.75
N ALA A 42 4.16 -5.25 -1.96
CA ALA A 42 5.44 -4.76 -2.46
C ALA A 42 6.28 -5.87 -3.12
N MET A 43 6.30 -7.08 -2.55
CA MET A 43 6.96 -8.24 -3.17
C MET A 43 6.37 -8.51 -4.57
N GLY A 44 5.04 -8.55 -4.70
CA GLY A 44 4.37 -8.74 -5.98
C GLY A 44 4.68 -7.62 -6.99
N MET A 45 4.71 -6.36 -6.53
CA MET A 45 5.07 -5.21 -7.38
C MET A 45 6.53 -5.27 -7.84
N ALA A 46 7.46 -5.70 -6.97
CA ALA A 46 8.87 -5.84 -7.31
C ALA A 46 9.09 -6.95 -8.34
N ILE A 47 8.45 -8.12 -8.18
CA ILE A 47 8.48 -9.20 -9.17
C ILE A 47 7.92 -8.71 -10.51
N ALA A 48 6.78 -7.99 -10.49
CA ALA A 48 6.17 -7.48 -11.70
C ALA A 48 7.06 -6.46 -12.43
N ARG A 49 7.76 -5.59 -11.68
CA ARG A 49 8.76 -4.66 -12.23
C ARG A 49 9.89 -5.43 -12.93
N ASP A 50 10.45 -6.45 -12.28
CA ASP A 50 11.57 -7.22 -12.82
C ASP A 50 11.16 -7.97 -14.10
N LEU A 51 9.95 -8.54 -14.13
CA LEU A 51 9.38 -9.17 -15.33
C LEU A 51 9.16 -8.17 -16.48
N LYS A 52 8.74 -6.94 -16.15
CA LYS A 52 8.56 -5.86 -17.12
C LYS A 52 9.88 -5.19 -17.53
N LYS A 53 10.99 -5.52 -16.88
CA LYS A 53 12.31 -4.92 -17.09
C LYS A 53 12.30 -3.40 -16.94
N THR A 54 11.52 -2.89 -15.99
CA THR A 54 11.55 -1.46 -15.59
C THR A 54 12.45 -1.27 -14.37
N ASP A 55 12.80 -0.03 -14.05
CA ASP A 55 13.76 0.34 -13.00
C ASP A 55 13.12 1.06 -11.81
N ASP A 56 11.79 1.04 -11.74
CA ASP A 56 11.00 1.67 -10.69
C ASP A 56 11.39 1.19 -9.28
N LYS A 57 11.22 2.07 -8.30
CA LYS A 57 11.47 1.73 -6.89
C LYS A 57 10.15 1.32 -6.22
N VAL A 58 10.19 0.18 -5.52
CA VAL A 58 9.07 -0.31 -4.71
C VAL A 58 9.43 -0.10 -3.24
N LEU A 59 8.63 0.70 -2.54
CA LEU A 59 8.81 1.03 -1.13
C LEU A 59 7.53 0.69 -0.36
N ALA A 60 7.64 -0.16 0.66
CA ALA A 60 6.57 -0.45 1.60
C ALA A 60 6.84 0.24 2.95
N VAL A 61 5.80 0.85 3.52
CA VAL A 61 5.81 1.33 4.90
C VAL A 61 4.91 0.43 5.72
N ILE A 62 5.41 -0.06 6.85
CA ILE A 62 4.68 -0.94 7.77
C ILE A 62 4.97 -0.52 9.22
N GLY A 63 3.92 -0.45 10.04
CA GLY A 63 4.06 -0.22 11.48
C GLY A 63 4.46 -1.49 12.22
N ASP A 64 5.02 -1.34 13.41
CA ASP A 64 5.43 -2.42 14.31
C ASP A 64 4.28 -3.38 14.65
N GLY A 65 3.10 -2.85 15.00
CA GLY A 65 1.92 -3.69 15.26
C GLY A 65 1.49 -4.51 14.05
N ALA A 66 1.55 -3.92 12.85
CA ALA A 66 1.18 -4.61 11.61
C ALA A 66 2.23 -5.66 11.19
N LEU A 67 3.48 -5.50 11.59
CA LEU A 67 4.56 -6.44 11.30
C LEU A 67 4.37 -7.78 12.02
N THR A 68 3.65 -7.79 13.15
CA THR A 68 3.38 -9.00 13.94
C THR A 68 2.41 -9.98 13.28
N GLY A 69 1.67 -9.54 12.26
CA GLY A 69 0.73 -10.40 11.54
C GLY A 69 1.44 -11.47 10.71
N GLY A 70 0.91 -12.70 10.72
CA GLY A 70 1.49 -13.84 9.97
C GLY A 70 1.74 -13.53 8.50
N MET A 71 0.79 -12.83 7.84
CA MET A 71 0.95 -12.37 6.45
C MET A 71 2.22 -11.53 6.20
N ALA A 72 2.60 -10.69 7.16
CA ALA A 72 3.82 -9.87 7.04
C ALA A 72 5.08 -10.72 7.22
N LEU A 73 5.06 -11.69 8.14
CA LEU A 73 6.19 -12.60 8.37
C LEU A 73 6.38 -13.57 7.20
N GLU A 74 5.30 -14.09 6.63
CA GLU A 74 5.33 -14.90 5.41
C GLU A 74 5.90 -14.10 4.22
N ALA A 75 5.50 -12.83 4.08
CA ALA A 75 6.05 -11.96 3.05
C ALA A 75 7.55 -11.72 3.23
N LEU A 76 8.01 -11.45 4.45
CA LEU A 76 9.44 -11.29 4.74
C LEU A 76 10.25 -12.52 4.41
N ASN A 77 9.74 -13.71 4.75
CA ASN A 77 10.38 -14.98 4.41
C ASN A 77 10.42 -15.26 2.89
N HIS A 78 9.56 -14.62 2.10
CA HIS A 78 9.61 -14.71 0.64
C HIS A 78 10.55 -13.64 0.04
N ILE A 79 10.68 -12.48 0.70
CA ILE A 79 11.53 -11.37 0.23
C ILE A 79 13.03 -11.71 0.36
N GLY A 80 13.44 -12.38 1.44
CA GLY A 80 14.84 -12.74 1.73
C GLY A 80 15.05 -14.25 1.77
#